data_AF-A0A413BCN0-F1
#
_entry.id   AF-A0A413BCN0-F1
#
_cell.length_a   1.000
_cell.length_b   1.000
_cell.length_c   1.000
_cell.angle_alpha   90.00
_cell.angle_beta   90.00
_cell.angle_gamma   90.00
#
_symmetry.space_group_name_H-M   'P 1'
#
loop_
_entity.id
_entity.type
_entity.pdbx_description
1 polymer ?
#
loop_
_entity_poly.entity_id
_entity_poly.type
_entity_poly.pdbx_seq_one_letter_code
_entity_poly.pdbx_strand_id
1 'polypeptide(L)'
;MGFFDRIVPRRSVSVLPDDRILRYKITGINPGTRRKNTRRVLCGSWEAISDVEARTGLLPPFTCELEMPEVTEAQLELMKKLGVPMLDGMYRADASALIQHALDEKPLFPDRGLPRPILQFLIDHKLLLSSWLSVSDLEDEFVETLPGLRALIKKCK
;
A
#
# COMPACT_ATOMS: atom_id res chain seq x y z
N MET A 1 -29.48 11.06 -24.49
CA MET A 1 -28.10 10.57 -24.62
C MET A 1 -27.17 11.76 -24.46
N GLY A 2 -26.72 12.01 -23.22
CA GLY A 2 -25.90 13.15 -22.87
C GLY A 2 -24.46 12.71 -22.66
N PHE A 3 -23.57 13.30 -23.45
CA PHE A 3 -22.12 13.19 -23.42
C PHE A 3 -21.55 13.38 -22.01
N PHE A 4 -20.96 12.34 -21.43
CA PHE A 4 -20.01 12.48 -20.31
C PHE A 4 -18.61 12.68 -20.89
N ASP A 5 -18.35 13.87 -21.45
CA ASP A 5 -16.99 14.40 -21.54
C ASP A 5 -16.61 14.94 -20.15
N ARG A 6 -16.40 14.04 -19.18
CA ARG A 6 -15.59 14.37 -18.01
C ARG A 6 -14.15 14.43 -18.52
N ILE A 7 -13.69 15.63 -18.83
CA ILE A 7 -12.29 15.96 -19.05
C ILE A 7 -11.55 15.59 -17.75
N VAL A 8 -11.11 14.35 -17.63
CA VAL A 8 -10.10 13.95 -16.66
C VAL A 8 -8.86 14.73 -17.06
N PRO A 9 -8.30 15.60 -16.20
CA PRO A 9 -7.04 16.24 -16.52
C PRO A 9 -6.03 15.13 -16.80
N ARG A 10 -5.51 15.11 -18.03
CA ARG A 10 -4.37 14.28 -18.44
C ARG A 10 -3.12 14.74 -17.68
N ARG A 11 -3.08 14.54 -16.37
CA ARG A 11 -1.81 14.22 -15.73
C ARG A 11 -1.52 12.81 -16.16
N SER A 12 -0.39 12.61 -16.82
CA SER A 12 0.24 11.31 -16.96
C SER A 12 0.48 10.76 -15.55
N VAL A 13 -0.54 10.14 -14.95
CA VAL A 13 -0.39 9.39 -13.71
C VAL A 13 0.24 8.05 -14.11
N SER A 14 1.53 8.10 -14.43
CA SER A 14 2.33 6.94 -14.81
C SER A 14 3.28 6.52 -13.70
N VAL A 15 3.20 7.15 -12.52
CA VAL A 15 4.16 6.95 -11.45
C VAL A 15 3.41 6.56 -10.19
N LEU A 16 3.67 5.34 -9.73
CA LEU A 16 3.27 4.87 -8.40
C LEU A 16 3.75 5.87 -7.34
N PRO A 17 3.09 5.96 -6.18
CA PRO A 17 3.54 6.85 -5.11
C PRO A 17 4.96 6.45 -4.69
N ASP A 18 5.84 7.44 -4.53
CA ASP A 18 7.24 7.23 -4.14
C ASP A 18 7.33 6.50 -2.79
N ASP A 19 6.45 6.85 -1.86
CA ASP A 19 6.33 6.24 -0.54
C ASP A 19 5.14 5.28 -0.49
N ARG A 20 5.42 3.98 -0.29
CA ARG A 20 4.40 2.92 -0.20
C ARG A 20 4.77 1.84 0.80
N ILE A 21 3.78 1.10 1.29
CA ILE A 21 3.99 -0.05 2.17
C ILE A 21 4.17 -1.30 1.30
N LEU A 22 5.27 -1.99 1.52
CA LEU A 22 5.61 -3.25 0.88
C LEU A 22 5.64 -4.37 1.91
N ARG A 23 5.33 -5.59 1.46
CA ARG A 23 5.43 -6.79 2.28
C ARG A 23 6.52 -7.69 1.75
N TYR A 24 7.52 -7.93 2.57
CA TYR A 24 8.58 -8.88 2.28
C TYR A 24 8.44 -10.13 3.12
N LYS A 25 8.79 -11.25 2.50
CA LYS A 25 8.98 -12.54 3.12
C LYS A 25 10.49 -12.76 3.21
N ILE A 26 11.00 -12.66 4.43
CA ILE A 26 12.42 -12.79 4.74
C ILE A 26 12.65 -14.16 5.35
N THR A 27 13.48 -14.95 4.68
CA THR A 27 13.92 -16.26 5.17
C THR A 27 15.35 -16.14 5.67
N GLY A 28 15.64 -16.70 6.85
CA GLY A 28 16.98 -16.70 7.43
C GLY A 28 17.15 -17.83 8.43
N ILE A 29 18.23 -17.81 9.20
CA ILE A 29 18.53 -18.85 10.20
C ILE A 29 18.11 -18.37 11.58
N ASN A 30 17.37 -19.19 12.32
CA ASN A 30 17.02 -18.87 13.69
C ASN A 30 18.25 -19.02 14.62
N PRO A 31 18.67 -18.00 15.38
CA PRO A 31 19.87 -18.06 16.22
C PRO A 31 19.83 -19.18 17.27
N GLY A 32 18.66 -19.49 17.82
CA GLY A 32 18.52 -20.50 18.87
C GLY A 32 18.54 -21.95 18.36
N THR A 33 17.91 -22.22 17.21
CA THR A 33 17.71 -23.60 16.72
C THR A 33 18.56 -23.94 15.50
N ARG A 34 19.26 -22.95 14.92
CA ARG A 34 20.01 -23.06 13.65
C ARG A 34 19.20 -23.59 12.47
N ARG A 35 17.86 -23.61 12.56
CA ARG A 35 16.96 -24.01 11.48
C ARG A 35 16.55 -22.80 10.65
N LYS A 36 16.21 -23.04 9.38
CA LYS A 36 15.61 -22.03 8.52
C LYS A 36 14.26 -21.61 9.09
N ASN A 37 14.01 -20.31 9.13
CA ASN A 37 12.72 -19.75 9.50
C ASN A 37 12.38 -18.58 8.58
N THR A 38 11.09 -18.37 8.38
CA THR A 38 10.56 -17.35 7.48
C THR A 38 9.71 -16.38 8.29
N ARG A 39 9.98 -15.09 8.15
CA ARG A 39 9.20 -14.01 8.76
C ARG A 39 8.64 -13.10 7.69
N ARG A 40 7.35 -12.75 7.82
CA ARG A 40 6.69 -11.76 6.97
C ARG A 40 6.76 -10.41 7.68
N VAL A 41 7.23 -9.39 6.96
CA VAL A 41 7.46 -8.06 7.51
C VAL A 41 6.89 -7.02 6.55
N LEU A 42 6.23 -6.02 7.11
CA LEU A 42 5.86 -4.81 6.38
C LEU A 42 6.98 -3.78 6.51
N CYS A 43 7.32 -3.12 5.42
CA CYS A 43 8.30 -2.05 5.39
C CYS A 43 7.87 -0.96 4.41
N GLY A 44 8.34 0.26 4.64
CA GLY A 44 8.17 1.33 3.66
C GLY A 44 9.10 1.13 2.47
N SER A 45 8.72 1.62 1.29
CA SER A 45 9.60 1.70 0.13
C SER A 45 10.87 2.53 0.38
N TRP A 46 10.85 3.40 1.41
CA TRP A 46 11.99 4.20 1.85
C TRP A 46 12.93 3.48 2.82
N GLU A 47 12.55 2.30 3.36
CA GLU A 47 13.41 1.54 4.27
C GLU A 47 14.42 0.69 3.49
N ALA A 48 15.67 0.65 3.94
CA ALA A 48 16.66 -0.25 3.38
C ALA A 48 16.36 -1.70 3.79
N ILE A 49 16.44 -2.64 2.84
CA ILE A 49 16.16 -4.07 3.10
C ILE A 49 17.07 -4.61 4.23
N SER A 50 18.31 -4.12 4.35
CA SER A 50 19.23 -4.49 5.43
C SER A 50 18.68 -4.14 6.83
N ASP A 51 17.97 -3.02 6.98
CA ASP A 51 17.37 -2.64 8.27
C ASP A 51 16.14 -3.50 8.58
N VAL A 52 15.40 -3.88 7.54
CA VAL A 52 14.25 -4.80 7.65
C VAL A 52 14.73 -6.20 8.03
N GLU A 53 15.83 -6.69 7.44
CA GLU A 53 16.50 -7.94 7.80
C GLU A 53 16.93 -7.94 9.26
N ALA A 54 17.58 -6.87 9.73
CA ALA A 54 18.01 -6.73 11.12
C ALA A 54 16.83 -6.78 12.12
N ARG A 55 15.71 -6.14 11.79
CA ARG A 55 14.46 -6.21 12.58
C ARG A 55 13.88 -7.62 12.70
N THR A 56 14.20 -8.53 11.78
CA THR A 56 13.70 -9.91 11.85
C THR A 56 14.36 -10.72 12.95
N GLY A 57 15.56 -10.33 13.42
CA GLY A 57 16.34 -11.10 14.40
C GLY A 57 16.81 -12.46 13.88
N LEU A 58 16.76 -12.69 12.56
CA LEU A 58 17.31 -13.88 11.92
C LEU A 58 18.81 -13.68 11.63
N LEU A 59 19.53 -14.78 11.49
CA LEU A 59 20.93 -14.79 11.05
C LEU A 59 21.03 -15.02 9.55
N PRO A 60 22.09 -14.52 8.90
CA PRO A 60 22.37 -14.81 7.49
C PRO A 60 22.65 -16.31 7.27
N PRO A 61 22.53 -16.82 6.03
CA PRO A 61 22.14 -16.11 4.82
C PRO A 61 20.65 -15.75 4.78
N PHE A 62 20.34 -14.54 4.31
CA PHE A 62 18.98 -14.08 4.12
C PHE A 62 18.49 -14.36 2.71
N THR A 63 17.18 -14.59 2.57
CA THR A 63 16.48 -14.65 1.29
C THR A 63 15.27 -13.75 1.39
N CYS A 64 15.27 -12.65 0.63
CA CYS A 64 14.24 -11.63 0.65
C CYS A 64 13.38 -11.73 -0.60
N GLU A 65 12.12 -12.12 -0.42
CA GLU A 65 11.12 -12.23 -1.49
C GLU A 65 10.05 -11.15 -1.28
N LEU A 66 9.73 -10.38 -2.31
CA LEU A 66 8.62 -9.44 -2.27
C LEU A 66 7.31 -10.24 -2.40
N GLU A 67 6.53 -10.34 -1.32
CA GLU A 67 5.29 -11.13 -1.25
C GLU A 67 4.07 -10.21 -1.29
N MET A 68 3.98 -9.41 -2.35
CA MET A 68 2.84 -8.54 -2.61
C MET A 68 1.79 -9.30 -3.43
N PRO A 69 0.51 -9.29 -3.01
CA PRO A 69 -0.54 -9.96 -3.78
C PRO A 69 -0.77 -9.25 -5.12
N GLU A 70 -0.67 -10.01 -6.22
CA GLU A 70 -0.97 -9.51 -7.55
C GLU A 70 -2.46 -9.19 -7.73
N VAL A 71 -2.75 -8.29 -8.67
CA VAL A 71 -4.13 -7.91 -9.01
C VAL A 71 -4.87 -9.13 -9.56
N THR A 72 -6.06 -9.41 -9.03
CA THR A 72 -6.83 -10.57 -9.47
C THR A 72 -7.54 -10.30 -10.79
N GLU A 73 -7.82 -11.33 -11.58
CA GLU A 73 -8.57 -11.20 -12.85
C GLU A 73 -9.92 -10.51 -12.67
N ALA A 74 -10.63 -10.83 -11.57
CA ALA A 74 -11.88 -10.16 -11.21
C ALA A 74 -11.71 -8.65 -10.97
N GLN A 75 -10.60 -8.23 -10.34
CA GLN A 75 -10.30 -6.81 -10.19
C GLN A 75 -9.98 -6.16 -11.53
N LEU A 76 -9.24 -6.84 -12.41
CA LEU A 76 -8.94 -6.33 -13.76
C LEU A 76 -10.20 -6.12 -14.59
N GLU A 77 -11.17 -7.05 -14.52
CA GLU A 77 -12.45 -6.88 -15.18
C GLU A 77 -13.25 -5.70 -14.63
N LEU A 78 -13.28 -5.53 -13.29
CA LEU A 78 -13.95 -4.41 -12.65
C LEU A 78 -13.30 -3.06 -13.02
N MET A 79 -11.97 -3.00 -13.02
CA MET A 79 -11.23 -1.82 -13.46
C MET A 79 -11.56 -1.45 -14.91
N LYS A 80 -11.62 -2.44 -15.81
CA LYS A 80 -12.03 -2.22 -17.21
C LYS A 80 -13.46 -1.70 -17.32
N LYS A 81 -14.40 -2.24 -16.55
CA LYS A 81 -15.81 -1.78 -16.53
C LYS A 81 -15.95 -0.35 -16.02
N LEU A 82 -15.15 0.02 -15.02
CA LEU A 82 -15.17 1.34 -14.38
C LEU A 82 -14.29 2.37 -15.09
N GLY A 83 -13.54 1.98 -16.12
CA GLY A 83 -12.63 2.86 -16.86
C GLY A 83 -11.38 3.26 -16.06
N VAL A 84 -10.99 2.47 -15.06
CA VAL A 84 -9.80 2.71 -14.22
C VAL A 84 -8.55 2.25 -14.99
N PRO A 85 -7.53 3.12 -15.16
CA PRO A 85 -6.30 2.73 -15.85
C PRO A 85 -5.46 1.77 -14.97
N MET A 86 -4.94 0.73 -15.59
CA MET A 86 -3.98 -0.18 -14.95
C MET A 86 -2.57 0.45 -15.00
N LEU A 87 -1.87 0.43 -13.88
CA LEU A 87 -0.50 0.93 -13.75
C LEU A 87 0.47 -0.22 -13.54
N ASP A 88 1.67 -0.11 -14.12
CA ASP A 88 2.73 -1.09 -13.92
C ASP A 88 3.20 -1.09 -12.46
N GLY A 89 3.28 -2.28 -11.85
CA GLY A 89 3.66 -2.46 -10.44
C GLY A 89 2.54 -2.17 -9.44
N MET A 90 1.29 -2.10 -9.90
CA MET A 90 0.09 -2.07 -9.06
C MET A 90 -0.16 -3.44 -8.43
N TYR A 91 -0.46 -3.45 -7.13
CA TYR A 91 -0.83 -4.67 -6.41
C TYR A 91 -2.32 -4.72 -6.09
N ARG A 92 -2.79 -5.87 -5.59
CA ARG A 92 -4.19 -6.11 -5.24
C ARG A 92 -4.79 -5.01 -4.37
N ALA A 93 -4.04 -4.51 -3.40
CA ALA A 93 -4.48 -3.45 -2.49
C ALA A 93 -4.71 -2.13 -3.25
N ASP A 94 -3.77 -1.78 -4.14
CA ASP A 94 -3.85 -0.60 -4.99
C ASP A 94 -5.07 -0.67 -5.94
N ALA A 95 -5.28 -1.83 -6.58
CA ALA A 95 -6.43 -2.06 -7.44
C ALA A 95 -7.77 -1.94 -6.68
N SER A 96 -7.86 -2.51 -5.47
CA SER A 96 -9.05 -2.37 -4.63
C SER A 96 -9.36 -0.90 -4.30
N ALA A 97 -8.35 -0.12 -3.91
CA ALA A 97 -8.56 1.29 -3.57
C ALA A 97 -9.03 2.10 -4.79
N LEU A 98 -8.44 1.88 -5.96
CA LEU A 98 -8.86 2.58 -7.17
C LEU A 98 -10.28 2.20 -7.61
N ILE A 99 -10.65 0.91 -7.48
CA ILE A 99 -12.02 0.46 -7.74
C ILE A 99 -12.99 1.16 -6.77
N GLN A 100 -12.65 1.23 -5.48
CA GLN A 100 -13.47 1.89 -4.46
C GLN A 100 -13.61 3.39 -4.75
N HIS A 101 -12.53 4.07 -5.11
CA HIS A 101 -12.60 5.48 -5.52
C HIS A 101 -13.50 5.68 -6.74
N ALA A 102 -13.43 4.77 -7.72
CA ALA A 102 -14.30 4.82 -8.90
C ALA A 102 -15.78 4.62 -8.55
N LEU A 103 -16.08 3.76 -7.57
CA LEU A 103 -17.43 3.50 -7.08
C LEU A 103 -17.98 4.67 -6.24
N ASP A 104 -17.14 5.27 -5.41
CA ASP A 104 -17.49 6.39 -4.52
C ASP A 104 -17.48 7.76 -5.22
N GLU A 105 -17.28 7.77 -6.56
CA GLU A 105 -17.08 8.97 -7.38
C GLU A 105 -15.98 9.93 -6.86
N LYS A 106 -15.03 9.38 -6.11
CA LYS A 106 -13.85 10.09 -5.60
C LYS A 106 -12.80 10.21 -6.70
N PRO A 107 -11.86 11.18 -6.60
CA PRO A 107 -10.73 11.23 -7.51
C PRO A 107 -9.93 9.91 -7.42
N LEU A 108 -9.75 9.23 -8.55
CA LEU A 108 -9.01 7.97 -8.63
C LEU A 108 -7.61 8.11 -8.02
N PHE A 109 -6.94 9.21 -8.33
CA PHE A 109 -5.60 9.51 -7.85
C PHE A 109 -5.64 10.75 -6.95
N PRO A 110 -5.39 10.62 -5.64
CA PRO A 110 -5.29 11.78 -4.76
C PRO A 110 -4.09 12.65 -5.14
N ASP A 111 -4.24 13.98 -5.04
CA ASP A 111 -3.15 14.94 -5.32
C ASP A 111 -1.95 14.82 -4.36
N ARG A 112 -2.16 14.23 -3.18
CA ARG A 112 -1.12 13.92 -2.21
C ARG A 112 -1.30 12.49 -1.72
N GLY A 113 -0.23 11.69 -1.85
CA GLY A 113 -0.13 10.41 -1.18
C GLY A 113 -0.06 10.57 0.33
N LEU A 114 -0.20 9.45 1.05
CA LEU A 114 -0.13 9.43 2.50
C LEU A 114 1.27 9.85 2.98
N PRO A 115 1.37 10.75 3.98
CA PRO A 115 2.65 11.15 4.52
C PRO A 115 3.31 10.00 5.29
N ARG A 116 4.65 9.92 5.23
CA ARG A 116 5.47 8.85 5.84
C ARG A 116 5.12 8.53 7.30
N PRO A 117 4.84 9.49 8.21
CA PRO A 117 4.48 9.17 9.59
C PRO A 117 3.21 8.31 9.70
N ILE A 118 2.25 8.51 8.80
CA ILE A 118 1.03 7.69 8.73
C ILE A 118 1.36 6.31 8.17
N LEU A 119 2.16 6.24 7.11
CA LEU A 119 2.59 4.95 6.56
C LEU A 119 3.40 4.12 7.58
N GLN A 120 4.28 4.76 8.36
CA GLN A 120 5.01 4.11 9.44
C GLN A 120 4.06 3.59 10.52
N PHE A 121 3.08 4.39 10.93
CA PHE A 121 2.07 3.97 11.90
C PHE A 121 1.29 2.74 11.39
N LEU A 122 0.92 2.71 10.12
CA LEU A 122 0.25 1.56 9.51
C LEU A 122 1.15 0.31 9.49
N ILE A 123 2.44 0.46 9.22
CA ILE A 123 3.44 -0.62 9.29
C ILE A 123 3.52 -1.18 10.73
N ASP A 124 3.58 -0.31 11.73
CA ASP A 124 3.65 -0.69 13.15
C ASP A 124 2.39 -1.45 13.60
N HIS A 125 1.23 -1.06 13.06
CA HIS A 125 -0.05 -1.73 13.26
C HIS A 125 -0.26 -2.97 12.36
N LYS A 126 0.75 -3.37 11.56
CA LYS A 126 0.73 -4.53 10.66
C LYS A 126 -0.35 -4.47 9.57
N LEU A 127 -0.71 -3.26 9.12
CA LEU A 127 -1.71 -3.05 8.08
C LEU A 127 -1.04 -2.80 6.73
N LEU A 128 -1.38 -3.66 5.75
CA LEU A 128 -1.00 -3.47 4.36
C LEU A 128 -2.12 -2.71 3.65
N LEU A 129 -1.89 -1.43 3.39
CA LEU A 129 -2.84 -0.55 2.71
C LEU A 129 -2.30 -0.11 1.35
N SER A 130 -3.24 0.26 0.48
CA SER A 130 -2.94 0.83 -0.83
C SER A 130 -2.13 2.11 -0.71
N SER A 131 -1.23 2.31 -1.66
CA SER A 131 -0.43 3.52 -1.80
C SER A 131 -1.28 4.72 -2.24
N TRP A 132 -2.46 4.44 -2.81
CA TRP A 132 -3.39 5.42 -3.39
C TRP A 132 -4.53 5.82 -2.48
N LEU A 133 -4.58 5.32 -1.24
CA LEU A 133 -5.58 5.78 -0.27
C LEU A 133 -5.35 7.25 0.07
N SER A 134 -6.45 7.99 0.16
CA SER A 134 -6.41 9.35 0.66
C SER A 134 -6.46 9.37 2.20
N VAL A 135 -6.10 10.52 2.78
CA VAL A 135 -6.27 10.75 4.21
C VAL A 135 -7.74 10.63 4.62
N SER A 136 -8.68 11.00 3.75
CA SER A 136 -10.12 10.89 4.02
C SER A 136 -10.56 9.43 4.13
N ASP A 137 -10.05 8.54 3.28
CA ASP A 137 -10.39 7.12 3.33
C ASP A 137 -9.88 6.47 4.63
N LEU A 138 -8.71 6.91 5.12
CA LEU A 138 -8.22 6.53 6.44
C LEU A 138 -9.07 7.08 7.58
N GLU A 139 -9.61 8.30 7.44
CA GLU A 139 -10.52 8.89 8.42
C GLU A 139 -11.83 8.12 8.50
N ASP A 140 -12.39 7.71 7.36
CA ASP A 140 -13.68 7.03 7.27
C ASP A 140 -13.59 5.56 7.74
N GLU A 141 -12.54 4.83 7.36
CA GLU A 141 -12.45 3.38 7.66
C GLU A 141 -11.74 3.05 8.98
N PHE A 142 -10.72 3.82 9.39
CA PHE A 142 -9.78 3.37 10.43
C PHE A 142 -9.72 4.23 11.69
N VAL A 143 -10.31 5.43 11.71
CA VAL A 143 -10.24 6.30 12.90
C VAL A 143 -10.94 5.70 14.11
N GLU A 144 -12.01 4.94 13.90
CA GLU A 144 -12.72 4.27 15.00
C GLU A 144 -11.98 3.00 15.48
N THR A 145 -11.22 2.36 14.58
CA THR A 145 -10.55 1.09 14.85
C THR A 145 -9.12 1.26 15.38
N LEU A 146 -8.44 2.35 15.02
CA LEU A 146 -7.03 2.61 15.37
C LEU A 146 -6.90 3.85 16.27
N PRO A 147 -6.81 3.65 17.60
CA PRO A 147 -6.58 4.76 18.51
C PRO A 147 -5.22 5.42 18.21
N GLY A 148 -5.24 6.73 17.94
CA GLY A 148 -4.04 7.51 17.62
C GLY A 148 -3.92 7.94 16.15
N LEU A 149 -4.59 7.24 15.23
CA LEU A 149 -4.58 7.60 13.80
C LEU A 149 -5.15 9.01 13.58
N ARG A 150 -6.26 9.34 14.24
CA ARG A 150 -6.87 10.68 14.17
C ARG A 150 -5.93 11.81 14.62
N ALA A 151 -5.11 11.55 15.63
CA ALA A 151 -4.15 12.54 16.13
C ALA A 151 -2.98 12.73 15.16
N LEU A 152 -2.53 11.65 14.52
CA LEU A 152 -1.52 11.67 13.46
C LEU A 152 -2.02 12.42 12.23
N ILE A 153 -3.24 12.12 11.77
CA ILE A 153 -3.86 12.81 10.64
C ILE A 153 -3.97 14.32 10.89
N LYS A 154 -4.41 14.73 12.09
CA LYS A 154 -4.47 16.15 12.48
C LYS A 154 -3.10 16.83 12.53
N LYS A 155 -2.02 16.11 12.79
CA LYS A 155 -0.65 16.66 12.79
C LYS A 155 -0.05 16.76 11.38
N CYS A 156 -0.58 16.00 10.42
CA CYS A 156 -0.10 15.95 9.05
C CYS A 156 -0.96 16.75 8.05
N LYS A 157 -2.15 17.23 8.45
CA LYS A 157 -2.96 18.24 7.75
C LYS A 157 -2.35 19.62 7.95
#